data_AF-A0A356W4D3-F1
#
_entry.id   AF-A0A356W4D3-F1
#
_cell.length_a   1.000
_cell.length_b   1.000
_cell.length_c   1.000
_cell.angle_alpha   90.00
_cell.angle_beta   90.00
_cell.angle_gamma   90.00
#
_symmetry.space_group_name_H-M   'P 1'
#
loop_
_entity.id
_entity.type
_entity.pdbx_description
1 polymer ?
#
loop_
_entity_poly.entity_id
_entity_poly.type
_entity_poly.pdbx_seq_one_letter_code
_entity_poly.pdbx_strand_id
1 'polypeptide(L)'
;LGGLSGRALQKGDVLEATFDVPAPPIFETPTNLILTLGNSYALRSTEGPDYSEDLNSLWTTQYTVTRRASRIGIELGGHFPKPDTQENLPSAAIFPGALQLPPKGRGFLLLPDCQTTGGYPHVLQVNKSDRHLLGQVRPDDSIIFLRRSAEQARADLAQKNALFKDWVGDVNW
;
A
#
# COMPACT_ATOMS: atom_id res chain seq x y z
N LEU A 1 -13.46 -11.29 14.87
CA LEU A 1 -12.64 -10.06 14.67
C LEU A 1 -11.77 -9.88 15.90
N GLY A 2 -10.50 -9.49 15.73
CA GLY A 2 -9.50 -9.39 16.81
C GLY A 2 -9.40 -7.99 17.45
N GLY A 3 -8.36 -7.76 18.25
CA GLY A 3 -8.16 -6.52 19.01
C GLY A 3 -9.08 -6.42 20.23
N LEU A 4 -9.27 -5.21 20.78
CA LEU A 4 -10.18 -4.99 21.90
C LEU A 4 -11.63 -4.92 21.40
N SER A 5 -12.37 -6.01 21.58
CA SER A 5 -13.77 -6.15 21.17
C SER A 5 -14.05 -5.82 19.69
N GLY A 6 -13.04 -5.90 18.81
CA GLY A 6 -13.21 -5.64 17.37
C GLY A 6 -13.42 -4.17 16.99
N ARG A 7 -13.08 -3.20 17.85
CA ARG A 7 -13.28 -1.76 17.59
C ARG A 7 -12.03 -0.93 17.87
N ALA A 8 -12.06 0.32 17.42
CA ALA A 8 -11.08 1.32 17.84
C ALA A 8 -11.16 1.55 19.37
N LEU A 9 -10.02 1.89 19.96
CA LEU A 9 -9.93 2.23 21.37
C LEU A 9 -10.76 3.48 21.68
N GLN A 10 -11.29 3.50 22.89
CA GLN A 10 -12.11 4.57 23.44
C GLN A 10 -11.59 4.96 24.83
N LYS A 11 -11.94 6.17 25.26
CA LYS A 11 -11.59 6.65 26.60
C LYS A 11 -12.14 5.69 27.66
N GLY A 12 -11.27 5.22 28.55
CA GLY A 12 -11.61 4.30 29.63
C GLY A 12 -11.35 2.82 29.30
N ASP A 13 -10.98 2.49 28.07
CA ASP A 13 -10.50 1.16 27.75
C ASP A 13 -9.21 0.83 28.52
N VAL A 14 -9.11 -0.43 28.98
CA VAL A 14 -7.92 -0.98 29.65
C VAL A 14 -7.39 -2.12 28.79
N LEU A 15 -6.09 -2.09 28.49
CA LEU A 15 -5.39 -3.16 27.80
C LEU A 15 -4.53 -3.92 28.82
N GLU A 16 -4.89 -5.18 29.06
CA GLU A 16 -4.07 -6.06 29.88
C GLU A 16 -2.91 -6.60 29.05
N ALA A 17 -1.69 -6.48 29.58
CA ALA A 17 -0.50 -7.03 28.96
C ALA A 17 0.04 -8.17 29.84
N THR A 18 0.08 -9.38 29.29
CA THR A 18 0.71 -10.55 29.92
C THR A 18 2.17 -10.59 29.49
N PHE A 19 3.05 -10.11 30.37
CA PHE A 19 4.50 -10.20 30.18
C PHE A 19 5.04 -11.47 30.85
N ASP A 20 4.70 -12.64 30.31
CA ASP A 20 5.32 -13.91 30.75
C ASP A 20 6.60 -14.20 29.94
N VAL A 21 7.24 -13.14 29.46
CA VAL A 21 8.45 -13.16 28.65
C VAL A 21 9.46 -12.19 29.26
N PRO A 22 10.77 -12.56 29.31
CA PRO A 22 11.83 -11.66 29.74
C PRO A 22 11.73 -10.33 28.97
N ALA A 23 11.99 -9.22 29.66
CA ALA A 23 12.02 -7.91 29.01
C ALA A 23 12.93 -8.00 27.77
N PRO A 24 12.42 -7.69 26.56
CA PRO A 24 13.22 -7.80 25.37
C PRO A 24 14.39 -6.80 25.45
N PRO A 25 15.54 -7.12 24.83
CA PRO A 25 16.61 -6.14 24.69
C PRO A 25 16.08 -4.87 24.03
N ILE A 26 16.45 -3.71 24.58
CA ILE A 26 16.09 -2.42 24.01
C ILE A 26 17.05 -2.17 22.85
N PHE A 27 16.48 -2.00 21.64
CA PHE A 27 17.22 -1.59 20.46
C PHE A 27 16.86 -0.14 20.11
N GLU A 28 17.85 0.65 19.75
CA GLU A 28 17.62 1.93 19.08
C GLU A 28 17.57 1.71 17.57
N THR A 29 16.65 2.39 16.88
CA THR A 29 16.58 2.36 15.43
C THR A 29 17.79 3.09 14.84
N PRO A 30 18.62 2.42 14.00
CA PRO A 30 19.73 3.06 13.32
C PRO A 30 19.24 4.25 12.48
N THR A 31 19.97 5.37 12.50
CA THR A 31 19.57 6.60 11.81
C THR A 31 19.29 6.40 10.32
N ASN A 32 20.04 5.51 9.66
CA ASN A 32 19.84 5.16 8.25
C ASN A 32 18.58 4.31 7.97
N LEU A 33 17.92 3.79 9.00
CA LEU A 33 16.64 3.08 8.91
C LEU A 33 15.45 3.95 9.31
N ILE A 34 15.69 5.17 9.79
CA ILE A 34 14.64 6.14 10.10
C ILE A 34 14.16 6.78 8.78
N LEU A 35 12.90 6.52 8.42
CA LEU A 35 12.29 7.09 7.23
C LEU A 35 11.93 8.57 7.47
N THR A 36 12.41 9.43 6.57
CA THR A 36 11.92 10.81 6.49
C THR A 36 10.68 10.83 5.61
N LEU A 37 9.52 11.13 6.21
CA LEU A 37 8.24 11.16 5.51
C LEU A 37 7.91 12.61 5.11
N GLY A 38 7.79 12.83 3.80
CA GLY A 38 7.28 14.07 3.23
C GLY A 38 5.80 13.99 2.88
N ASN A 39 5.37 14.85 1.96
CA ASN A 39 4.02 14.87 1.37
C ASN A 39 4.01 14.35 -0.09
N SER A 40 5.10 13.72 -0.53
CA SER A 40 5.25 13.19 -1.87
C SER A 40 5.87 11.81 -1.82
N TYR A 41 5.23 10.85 -2.49
CA TYR A 41 5.55 9.43 -2.43
C TYR A 41 5.79 8.88 -3.83
N ALA A 42 6.98 8.34 -4.04
CA ALA A 42 7.30 7.56 -5.22
C ALA A 42 7.15 6.07 -4.90
N LEU A 43 6.12 5.43 -5.46
CA LEU A 43 5.75 4.07 -5.13
C LEU A 43 6.19 3.11 -6.24
N ARG A 44 7.15 2.23 -5.93
CA ARG A 44 7.55 1.17 -6.86
C ARG A 44 6.39 0.21 -7.07
N SER A 45 6.05 -0.01 -8.32
CA SER A 45 4.86 -0.77 -8.71
C SER A 45 5.12 -1.62 -9.94
N THR A 46 4.48 -2.77 -10.01
CA THR A 46 4.40 -3.62 -11.21
C THR A 46 3.08 -3.39 -11.92
N GLU A 47 3.01 -3.81 -13.18
CA GLU A 47 1.76 -3.91 -13.92
C GLU A 47 0.79 -4.87 -13.22
N GLY A 48 -0.48 -4.49 -13.18
CA GLY A 48 -1.58 -5.36 -12.78
C GLY A 48 -2.04 -6.24 -13.94
N PRO A 49 -2.92 -7.23 -13.68
CA PRO A 49 -3.42 -8.15 -14.70
C PRO A 49 -4.21 -7.46 -15.82
N ASP A 50 -4.80 -6.29 -15.54
CA ASP A 50 -5.63 -5.54 -16.49
C ASP A 50 -4.88 -4.33 -17.07
N TYR A 51 -3.55 -4.31 -16.96
CA TYR A 51 -2.73 -3.26 -17.56
C TYR A 51 -2.68 -3.39 -19.09
N SER A 52 -2.75 -2.25 -19.79
CA SER A 52 -2.49 -2.14 -21.23
C SER A 52 -1.58 -0.95 -21.54
N GLU A 53 -1.01 -0.91 -22.74
CA GLU A 53 -0.12 0.18 -23.18
C GLU A 53 -0.80 1.56 -23.20
N ASP A 54 -2.13 1.61 -23.32
CA ASP A 54 -2.90 2.87 -23.24
C ASP A 54 -2.85 3.50 -21.82
N LEU A 55 -2.46 2.70 -20.83
CA LEU A 55 -2.27 3.12 -19.45
C LEU A 55 -0.83 3.59 -19.15
N ASN A 56 0.04 3.74 -20.16
CA ASN A 56 1.43 4.16 -19.96
C ASN A 56 1.58 5.51 -19.23
N SER A 57 0.59 6.40 -19.34
CA SER A 57 0.58 7.67 -18.61
C SER A 57 0.54 7.50 -17.08
N LEU A 58 0.12 6.33 -16.56
CA LEU A 58 0.18 6.04 -15.13
C LEU A 58 1.60 6.14 -14.55
N TRP A 59 2.62 5.89 -15.38
CA TRP A 59 4.03 5.93 -14.97
C TRP A 59 4.65 7.33 -14.98
N THR A 60 4.01 8.29 -15.64
CA THR A 60 4.53 9.65 -15.83
C THR A 60 3.65 10.72 -15.21
N THR A 61 2.48 10.35 -14.69
CA THR A 61 1.51 11.25 -14.08
C THR A 61 1.70 11.31 -12.57
N GLN A 62 1.60 12.52 -12.02
CA GLN A 62 1.45 12.73 -10.58
C GLN A 62 -0.03 12.76 -10.20
N TYR A 63 -0.38 12.01 -9.18
CA TYR A 63 -1.72 11.92 -8.62
C TYR A 63 -1.80 12.62 -7.27
N THR A 64 -2.98 13.15 -6.95
CA THR A 64 -3.22 13.81 -5.67
C THR A 64 -4.16 12.97 -4.82
N VAL A 65 -3.80 12.78 -3.55
CA VAL A 65 -4.61 12.00 -2.62
C VAL A 65 -5.82 12.82 -2.20
N THR A 66 -7.01 12.25 -2.36
CA THR A 66 -8.26 12.93 -1.96
C THR A 66 -8.56 12.73 -0.48
N ARG A 67 -9.61 13.39 0.02
CA ARG A 67 -10.12 13.17 1.38
C ARG A 67 -10.76 11.80 1.60
N ARG A 68 -11.03 11.04 0.53
CA ARG A 68 -11.58 9.70 0.63
C ARG A 68 -10.44 8.68 0.81
N ALA A 69 -9.95 8.60 2.04
CA ALA A 69 -8.87 7.70 2.45
C ALA A 69 -9.22 6.99 3.76
N SER A 70 -9.06 5.67 3.80
CA SER A 70 -9.27 4.84 4.99
C SER A 70 -8.41 3.59 4.93
N ARG A 71 -8.51 2.70 5.94
CA ARG A 71 -7.84 1.40 5.94
C ARG A 71 -8.30 0.44 4.82
N ILE A 72 -9.42 0.74 4.16
CA ILE A 72 -9.91 -0.02 2.98
C ILE A 72 -9.14 0.42 1.73
N GLY A 73 -8.89 1.71 1.57
CA GLY A 73 -8.20 2.25 0.39
C GLY A 73 -8.12 3.77 0.37
N ILE A 74 -7.33 4.27 -0.57
CA ILE A 74 -7.07 5.68 -0.82
C ILE A 74 -7.55 6.02 -2.24
N GLU A 75 -8.48 6.96 -2.35
CA GLU A 75 -8.89 7.50 -3.65
C GLU A 75 -7.91 8.57 -4.12
N LEU A 76 -7.42 8.39 -5.34
CA LEU A 76 -6.51 9.28 -6.04
C LEU A 76 -7.29 10.12 -7.05
N GLY A 77 -7.11 11.43 -6.96
CA GLY A 77 -7.51 12.40 -7.96
C GLY A 77 -6.42 12.60 -9.01
N GLY A 78 -6.81 13.18 -10.13
CA GLY A 78 -5.96 13.36 -11.31
C GLY A 78 -6.62 12.81 -12.56
N HIS A 79 -5.91 12.88 -13.68
CA HIS A 79 -6.39 12.33 -14.94
C HIS A 79 -5.98 10.85 -15.04
N PHE A 80 -6.93 9.95 -14.80
CA PHE A 80 -6.75 8.54 -15.12
C PHE A 80 -7.21 8.28 -16.55
N PRO A 81 -6.45 7.51 -17.34
CA PRO A 81 -6.95 7.01 -18.62
C PRO A 81 -8.24 6.23 -18.38
N LYS A 82 -9.19 6.36 -19.31
CA LYS A 82 -10.38 5.52 -19.28
C LYS A 82 -9.97 4.14 -19.76
N PRO A 83 -10.24 3.06 -19.01
CA PRO A 83 -10.16 1.72 -19.56
C PRO A 83 -11.08 1.62 -20.79
N ASP A 84 -10.64 0.90 -21.83
CA ASP A 84 -11.42 0.69 -23.06
C ASP A 84 -12.78 0.02 -22.78
N THR A 85 -12.89 -0.73 -21.68
CA THR A 85 -14.12 -1.34 -21.21
C THR A 85 -14.68 -0.57 -20.00
N GLN A 86 -15.87 0.01 -20.16
CA GLN A 86 -16.64 0.60 -19.05
C GLN A 86 -17.40 -0.46 -18.23
N GLU A 87 -17.28 -1.73 -18.60
CA GLU A 87 -17.95 -2.85 -17.94
C GLU A 87 -17.15 -3.36 -16.75
N ASN A 88 -17.86 -3.79 -15.70
CA ASN A 88 -17.22 -4.52 -14.61
C ASN A 88 -16.64 -5.83 -15.17
N LEU A 89 -15.38 -6.10 -14.85
CA LEU A 89 -14.73 -7.36 -15.14
C LEU A 89 -15.31 -8.48 -14.26
N PRO A 90 -15.18 -9.75 -14.67
CA PRO A 90 -15.41 -10.87 -13.78
C PRO A 90 -14.66 -10.69 -12.46
N SER A 91 -15.31 -11.05 -11.35
CA SER A 91 -14.72 -10.88 -10.03
C SER A 91 -13.39 -11.65 -9.92
N ALA A 92 -12.30 -10.94 -9.66
CA ALA A 92 -10.96 -11.50 -9.50
C ALA A 92 -10.44 -11.30 -8.08
N ALA A 93 -9.42 -12.07 -7.70
CA ALA A 93 -8.76 -11.93 -6.41
C ALA A 93 -7.99 -10.60 -6.32
N ILE A 94 -8.07 -9.96 -5.16
CA ILE A 94 -7.48 -8.65 -4.90
C ILE A 94 -6.59 -8.71 -3.66
N PHE A 95 -5.46 -8.01 -3.75
CA PHE A 95 -4.48 -7.90 -2.68
C PHE A 95 -4.18 -6.43 -2.35
N PRO A 96 -3.79 -6.12 -1.10
CA PRO A 96 -3.38 -4.77 -0.72
C PRO A 96 -2.27 -4.23 -1.64
N GLY A 97 -2.35 -2.94 -1.95
CA GLY A 97 -1.49 -2.25 -2.90
C GLY A 97 -1.99 -2.26 -4.34
N ALA A 98 -3.08 -2.97 -4.65
CA ALA A 98 -3.70 -2.90 -5.98
C ALA A 98 -4.28 -1.49 -6.24
N LEU A 99 -4.01 -0.94 -7.42
CA LEU A 99 -4.65 0.25 -7.95
C LEU A 99 -5.78 -0.19 -8.89
N GLN A 100 -7.02 0.07 -8.48
CA GLN A 100 -8.20 -0.17 -9.31
C GLN A 100 -8.68 1.11 -9.99
N LEU A 101 -9.23 0.97 -11.20
CA LEU A 101 -9.89 2.08 -11.92
C LEU A 101 -11.40 1.85 -12.04
N PRO A 102 -12.22 2.32 -11.07
CA PRO A 102 -13.67 2.34 -11.22
C PRO A 102 -14.14 3.27 -12.36
N PRO A 103 -15.38 3.12 -12.87
CA PRO A 103 -15.90 3.87 -14.04
C PRO A 103 -15.88 5.41 -13.93
N LYS A 104 -15.76 5.96 -12.72
CA LYS A 104 -15.75 7.42 -12.47
C LYS A 104 -14.39 8.09 -12.78
N GLY A 105 -13.44 7.38 -13.39
CA GLY A 105 -12.15 7.95 -13.83
C GLY A 105 -11.26 8.39 -12.67
N ARG A 106 -11.36 7.72 -11.52
CA ARG A 106 -10.51 7.92 -10.35
C ARG A 106 -9.76 6.62 -10.06
N GLY A 107 -8.54 6.73 -9.55
CA GLY A 107 -7.79 5.58 -9.07
C GLY A 107 -8.14 5.29 -7.62
N PHE A 108 -8.22 4.01 -7.25
CA PHE A 108 -8.43 3.60 -5.88
C PHE A 108 -7.36 2.59 -5.47
N LEU A 109 -6.46 3.04 -4.58
CA LEU A 109 -5.35 2.25 -4.10
C LEU A 109 -5.76 1.48 -2.85
N LEU A 110 -5.75 0.16 -2.90
CA LEU A 110 -6.33 -0.69 -1.87
C LEU A 110 -5.38 -0.95 -0.70
N LEU A 111 -5.92 -0.92 0.52
CA LEU A 111 -5.19 -1.04 1.79
C LEU A 111 -5.59 -2.34 2.53
N PRO A 112 -5.00 -2.66 3.71
CA PRO A 112 -5.17 -3.97 4.34
C PRO A 112 -6.61 -4.43 4.64
N ASP A 113 -7.57 -3.52 4.79
CA ASP A 113 -8.97 -3.86 5.05
C ASP A 113 -9.82 -3.91 3.76
N CYS A 114 -9.18 -3.94 2.58
CA CYS A 114 -9.90 -4.05 1.31
C CYS A 114 -10.63 -5.38 1.16
N GLN A 115 -11.61 -5.39 0.26
CA GLN A 115 -12.25 -6.62 -0.20
C GLN A 115 -11.22 -7.59 -0.81
N THR A 116 -11.47 -8.89 -0.66
CA THR A 116 -10.62 -9.95 -1.22
C THR A 116 -10.92 -10.22 -2.69
N THR A 117 -12.04 -9.71 -3.22
CA THR A 117 -12.43 -9.85 -4.61
C THR A 117 -13.00 -8.54 -5.17
N GLY A 118 -12.81 -8.27 -6.46
CA GLY A 118 -13.37 -7.08 -7.10
C GLY A 118 -13.53 -7.25 -8.61
N GLY A 119 -14.42 -6.45 -9.20
CA GLY A 119 -14.70 -6.44 -10.64
C GLY A 119 -14.25 -5.17 -11.35
N TYR A 120 -13.37 -4.37 -10.72
CA TYR A 120 -12.77 -3.20 -11.37
C TYR A 120 -11.38 -3.54 -11.90
N PRO A 121 -10.97 -2.98 -13.06
CA PRO A 121 -9.64 -3.18 -13.63
C PRO A 121 -8.55 -2.93 -12.59
N HIS A 122 -7.73 -3.93 -12.33
CA HIS A 122 -6.52 -3.86 -11.52
C HIS A 122 -5.35 -3.55 -12.44
N VAL A 123 -4.99 -2.27 -12.51
CA VAL A 123 -4.05 -1.77 -13.52
C VAL A 123 -2.62 -1.74 -13.03
N LEU A 124 -2.39 -1.52 -11.72
CA LEU A 124 -1.05 -1.52 -11.12
C LEU A 124 -1.06 -2.19 -9.76
N GLN A 125 0.06 -2.76 -9.36
CA GLN A 125 0.28 -3.34 -8.04
C GLN A 125 1.47 -2.66 -7.36
N VAL A 126 1.21 -1.91 -6.28
CA VAL A 126 2.29 -1.39 -5.41
C VAL A 126 3.05 -2.54 -4.78
N ASN A 127 4.37 -2.51 -4.93
CA ASN A 127 5.27 -3.57 -4.49
C ASN A 127 5.24 -3.72 -2.97
N LYS A 128 5.38 -4.97 -2.49
CA LYS A 128 5.37 -5.27 -1.05
C LYS A 128 6.43 -4.47 -0.27
N SER A 129 7.56 -4.15 -0.91
CA SER A 129 8.61 -3.29 -0.35
C SER A 129 8.12 -1.89 0.03
N ASP A 130 7.14 -1.34 -0.70
CA ASP A 130 6.68 0.05 -0.54
C ASP A 130 5.32 0.17 0.15
N ARG A 131 4.53 -0.90 0.29
CA ARG A 131 3.18 -0.88 0.89
C ARG A 131 3.08 -0.21 2.27
N HIS A 132 4.12 -0.31 3.10
CA HIS A 132 4.19 0.39 4.39
C HIS A 132 4.05 1.93 4.29
N LEU A 133 4.46 2.53 3.17
CA LEU A 133 4.34 3.96 2.93
C LEU A 133 2.87 4.37 2.77
N LEU A 134 2.01 3.48 2.27
CA LEU A 134 0.58 3.76 2.08
C LEU A 134 -0.14 4.10 3.38
N GLY A 135 0.32 3.54 4.51
CA GLY A 135 -0.20 3.89 5.83
C GLY A 135 0.20 5.29 6.32
N GLN A 136 1.14 5.95 5.64
CA GLN A 136 1.61 7.29 5.98
C GLN A 136 1.00 8.39 5.11
N VAL A 137 0.43 8.00 3.96
CA VAL A 137 -0.20 8.89 2.99
C VAL A 137 -1.44 9.58 3.58
N ARG A 138 -1.58 10.88 3.32
CA ARG A 138 -2.64 11.76 3.81
C ARG A 138 -3.33 12.50 2.66
N PRO A 139 -4.54 13.05 2.87
CA PRO A 139 -5.15 13.96 1.92
C PRO A 139 -4.19 15.08 1.50
N ASP A 140 -4.27 15.46 0.23
CA ASP A 140 -3.43 16.47 -0.43
C ASP A 140 -1.96 16.06 -0.69
N ASP A 141 -1.53 14.87 -0.25
CA ASP A 141 -0.23 14.30 -0.64
C ASP A 141 -0.20 13.97 -2.14
N SER A 142 1.01 13.89 -2.69
CA SER A 142 1.27 13.54 -4.08
C SER A 142 1.84 12.12 -4.22
N ILE A 143 1.40 11.40 -5.24
CA ILE A 143 1.89 10.05 -5.56
C ILE A 143 2.34 10.00 -7.02
N ILE A 144 3.51 9.39 -7.24
CA ILE A 144 3.95 8.91 -8.56
C ILE A 144 4.24 7.41 -8.48
N PHE A 145 4.08 6.70 -9.59
CA PHE A 145 4.39 5.27 -9.68
C PHE A 145 5.71 5.05 -10.43
N LEU A 146 6.59 4.23 -9.84
CA LEU A 146 7.86 3.86 -10.46
C LEU A 146 7.75 2.44 -11.02
N ARG A 147 7.83 2.29 -12.35
CA ARG A 147 7.71 0.99 -13.03
C ARG A 147 8.81 0.03 -12.59
N ARG A 148 8.41 -1.17 -12.21
CA ARG A 148 9.30 -2.30 -11.89
C ARG A 148 8.83 -3.55 -12.62
N SER A 149 9.77 -4.41 -12.99
CA SER A 149 9.47 -5.79 -13.34
C SER A 149 9.20 -6.62 -12.07
N ALA A 150 8.58 -7.80 -12.23
CA ALA A 150 8.36 -8.72 -11.12
C ALA A 150 9.69 -9.17 -10.45
N GLU A 151 10.75 -9.34 -11.23
CA GLU A 151 12.09 -9.67 -10.73
C GLU A 151 12.67 -8.54 -9.89
N GLN A 152 12.58 -7.29 -10.37
CA GLN A 152 13.02 -6.12 -9.62
C GLN A 152 12.22 -5.95 -8.33
N ALA A 153 10.90 -6.16 -8.36
CA ALA A 153 10.05 -6.09 -7.18
C ALA A 153 10.45 -7.13 -6.11
N ARG A 154 10.83 -8.34 -6.52
CA ARG A 154 11.36 -9.38 -5.62
C ARG A 154 12.71 -8.97 -5.03
N ALA A 155 13.61 -8.43 -5.85
CA ALA A 155 14.92 -7.95 -5.41
C ALA A 155 14.79 -6.78 -4.42
N ASP A 156 13.91 -5.81 -4.70
CA ASP A 156 13.60 -4.67 -3.83
C ASP A 156 13.11 -5.15 -2.44
N LEU A 157 12.26 -6.17 -2.39
CA LEU A 157 11.77 -6.74 -1.14
C LEU A 157 12.87 -7.48 -0.37
N ALA A 158 13.69 -8.29 -1.06
CA ALA A 158 14.81 -8.99 -0.44
C ALA A 158 15.83 -8.01 0.15
N GLN A 159 16.16 -6.95 -0.58
CA GLN A 159 17.05 -5.89 -0.12
C GLN A 159 16.49 -5.20 1.13
N LYS A 160 15.19 -4.84 1.12
CA LYS A 160 14.53 -4.24 2.29
C LYS A 160 14.58 -5.15 3.52
N ASN A 161 14.33 -6.44 3.35
CA ASN A 161 14.36 -7.39 4.46
C ASN A 161 15.78 -7.57 5.02
N ALA A 162 16.81 -7.55 4.16
CA ALA A 162 18.20 -7.63 4.59
C ALA A 162 18.60 -6.43 5.48
N LEU A 163 18.11 -5.22 5.19
CA LEU A 163 18.36 -4.03 6.02
C LEU A 163 17.87 -4.19 7.46
N PHE A 164 16.73 -4.86 7.66
CA PHE A 164 16.21 -5.13 9.00
C PHE A 164 16.93 -6.28 9.69
N LYS A 165 17.41 -7.27 8.92
CA LYS A 165 18.10 -8.43 9.48
C LYS A 165 19.34 -8.04 10.28
N ASP A 166 20.10 -7.07 9.80
CA ASP A 166 21.31 -6.60 10.49
C ASP A 166 20.98 -5.88 11.82
N TRP A 167 19.77 -5.33 11.95
CA TRP A 167 19.34 -4.57 13.12
C TRP A 167 18.59 -5.42 14.15
N VAL A 168 17.56 -6.15 13.73
CA VAL A 168 16.65 -6.89 14.61
C VAL A 168 16.76 -8.42 14.47
N GLY A 169 17.74 -8.90 13.70
CA GLY A 169 17.97 -10.32 13.46
C GLY A 169 16.97 -10.93 12.49
N ASP A 170 16.89 -12.27 12.49
CA ASP A 170 15.91 -12.99 11.68
C ASP A 170 14.50 -12.76 12.23
N VAL A 171 13.74 -11.89 11.58
CA VAL A 171 12.32 -11.70 11.87
C VAL A 171 11.49 -12.45 10.82
N ASN A 172 10.67 -13.39 11.28
CA ASN A 172 9.73 -14.12 10.43
C ASN A 172 8.54 -13.21 10.07
N TRP A 173 8.62 -12.53 8.93
CA TRP A 173 7.57 -11.66 8.37
C TRP A 173 6.63 -12.37 7.39
#